data_AF-A0A7C2BES2-F1
#
_entry.id   AF-A0A7C2BES2-F1
#
_cell.length_a   1.000
_cell.length_b   1.000
_cell.length_c   1.000
_cell.angle_alpha   90.00
_cell.angle_beta   90.00
_cell.angle_gamma   90.00
#
_symmetry.space_group_name_H-M   'P 1'
#
loop_
_entity.id
_entity.type
_entity.pdbx_description
1 polymer ?
#
loop_
_entity_poly.entity_id
_entity_poly.type
_entity_poly.pdbx_seq_one_letter_code
_entity_poly.pdbx_strand_id
1 'polypeptide(L)' 'MFKRLDFKLKEVYEIAHFLKTCFPEAKIKIKTKNNFIEIYFLTLVDLYKLEEIKLHLQKNLPHLKITYFHQKI' A
#
# COMPACT_ATOMS: atom_id res chain seq x y z
N MET A 1 20.30 5.26 23.71
CA MET A 1 19.41 6.18 22.98
C MET A 1 18.62 5.36 21.97
N PHE A 2 17.46 4.83 22.37
CA PHE A 2 16.63 3.98 21.52
C PHE A 2 15.97 4.85 20.45
N LYS A 3 16.32 4.63 19.18
CA LYS A 3 15.64 5.25 18.03
C LYS A 3 14.20 4.71 18.04
N ARG A 4 13.23 5.57 18.39
CA ARG A 4 11.79 5.29 18.33
C ARG A 4 11.45 4.60 17.01
N LEU A 5 11.03 3.35 17.08
CA LEU A 5 10.72 2.50 15.93
C LEU A 5 9.28 2.01 16.08
N ASP A 6 8.33 2.93 16.31
CA ASP A 6 6.99 2.54 16.82
C ASP A 6 5.78 3.10 16.06
N PHE A 7 5.95 3.69 14.88
CA PHE A 7 4.79 4.22 14.14
C PHE A 7 4.75 3.68 12.71
N LYS A 8 3.90 2.65 12.48
CA LYS A 8 3.16 2.36 11.20
C LYS A 8 2.56 0.96 11.07
N LEU A 9 2.78 0.03 11.99
CA LEU A 9 2.36 -1.37 11.82
C LEU A 9 0.84 -1.53 11.61
N LYS A 10 0.03 -0.75 12.35
CA LYS A 10 -1.43 -0.72 12.19
C LYS A 10 -1.87 -0.19 10.83
N GLU A 11 -1.32 0.95 10.39
CA GLU A 11 -1.67 1.56 9.09
C GLU A 11 -1.27 0.65 7.93
N VAL A 12 -0.10 0.02 8.01
CA VAL A 12 0.38 -0.94 7.02
C VAL A 12 -0.52 -2.17 6.97
N TYR A 13 -0.98 -2.65 8.13
CA TYR A 13 -1.91 -3.76 8.22
C TYR A 13 -3.28 -3.39 7.63
N GLU A 14 -3.81 -2.22 7.94
CA GLU A 14 -5.08 -1.73 7.38
C GLU A 14 -4.99 -1.58 5.86
N ILE A 15 -3.90 -1.02 5.34
CA ILE A 15 -3.63 -0.95 3.89
C ILE A 15 -3.53 -2.35 3.31
N ALA A 16 -2.78 -3.27 3.92
CA ALA A 16 -2.62 -4.64 3.43
C ALA A 16 -3.95 -5.39 3.36
N HIS A 17 -4.75 -5.28 4.42
CA HIS A 17 -6.07 -5.90 4.52
C HIS A 17 -7.01 -5.31 3.45
N PHE A 18 -7.07 -3.98 3.34
CA PHE A 18 -7.89 -3.31 2.33
C PHE A 18 -7.52 -3.74 0.91
N LEU A 19 -6.24 -3.72 0.58
CA LEU A 19 -5.75 -4.15 -0.73
C LEU A 19 -6.07 -5.62 -1.02
N LYS A 20 -6.00 -6.50 0.00
CA LYS A 20 -6.31 -7.91 -0.17
C LYS A 20 -7.81 -8.16 -0.34
N THR A 21 -8.67 -7.38 0.33
CA THR A 21 -10.12 -7.42 0.11
C THR A 21 -10.48 -6.93 -1.28
N CYS A 22 -9.83 -5.87 -1.77
CA CYS A 22 -10.05 -5.35 -3.12
C CYS A 22 -9.48 -6.25 -4.22
N PHE A 23 -8.33 -6.87 -3.98
CA PHE A 23 -7.62 -7.73 -4.92
C PHE A 23 -7.25 -9.08 -4.27
N PRO A 24 -8.23 -9.99 -4.09
CA PRO A 24 -8.03 -11.24 -3.36
C PRO A 24 -7.01 -12.17 -4.05
N GLU A 25 -6.92 -12.13 -5.37
CA GLU A 25 -5.98 -12.94 -6.14
C GLU A 25 -4.63 -12.26 -6.34
N ALA A 26 -4.53 -10.95 -6.06
CA ALA A 26 -3.29 -10.25 -6.30
C ALA A 26 -2.20 -10.66 -5.31
N LYS A 27 -1.00 -10.84 -5.84
CA LYS A 27 0.22 -10.96 -5.04
C LYS A 27 0.76 -9.56 -4.80
N ILE A 28 0.64 -9.09 -3.57
CA ILE A 28 1.00 -7.72 -3.19
C ILE A 28 2.17 -7.78 -2.21
N LYS A 29 3.21 -7.00 -2.47
CA LYS A 29 4.34 -6.80 -1.57
C LYS A 29 4.34 -5.36 -1.09
N ILE A 30 4.31 -5.16 0.21
CA ILE A 30 4.34 -3.83 0.83
C ILE A 30 5.70 -3.65 1.49
N LYS A 31 6.39 -2.54 1.18
CA LYS A 31 7.61 -2.13 1.86
C LYS A 31 7.38 -0.79 2.55
N THR A 32 7.90 -0.66 3.76
CA THR A 32 7.88 0.58 4.52
C THR A 32 9.29 1.15 4.58
N LYS A 33 9.45 2.44 4.27
CA LYS A 33 10.74 3.14 4.34
C LYS A 33 10.52 4.51 4.95
N ASN A 34 10.90 4.67 6.22
CA ASN A 34 10.67 5.88 7.03
C ASN A 34 9.18 6.32 6.98
N ASN A 35 8.86 7.27 6.08
CA ASN A 35 7.52 7.82 5.90
C ASN A 35 6.83 7.43 4.59
N PHE A 36 7.41 6.51 3.84
CA PHE A 36 6.92 6.05 2.56
C PHE A 36 6.45 4.60 2.65
N ILE A 37 5.35 4.32 1.95
CA ILE A 37 4.85 2.97 1.72
C ILE A 37 4.95 2.69 0.23
N GLU A 38 5.65 1.63 -0.13
CA GLU A 38 5.77 1.14 -1.50
C GLU A 38 4.91 -0.12 -1.63
N ILE A 39 3.92 -0.08 -2.51
CA ILE A 39 3.03 -1.20 -2.81
C ILE A 39 3.40 -1.73 -4.19
N TYR A 40 3.83 -2.98 -4.23
CA TYR A 40 4.18 -3.68 -5.45
C TYR A 40 3.11 -4.71 -5.76
N PHE A 41 2.46 -4.58 -6.91
CA PHE A 41 1.61 -5.63 -7.47
C PHE A 41 2.46 -6.54 -8.34
N LEU A 42 2.63 -7.78 -7.90
CA LEU A 42 3.42 -8.84 -8.57
C LEU A 42 2.57 -9.65 -9.57
N THR A 43 1.29 -9.31 -9.69
CA THR A 43 0.33 -9.87 -10.63
C THR A 43 -0.40 -8.71 -11.30
N LEU A 44 -0.92 -8.95 -12.50
CA LEU A 44 -1.79 -7.98 -13.16
C LEU A 44 -3.01 -7.71 -12.27
N VAL A 45 -3.36 -6.44 -12.15
CA VAL A 45 -4.54 -5.95 -11.45
C VAL A 45 -5.29 -4.97 -12.34
N ASP A 46 -6.59 -4.88 -12.11
CA ASP A 46 -7.43 -3.90 -12.79
C ASP A 46 -6.94 -2.48 -12.47
N LEU A 47 -6.49 -1.77 -13.50
CA LEU A 47 -5.93 -0.43 -13.39
C LEU A 47 -7.00 0.59 -12.98
N TYR A 48 -8.24 0.44 -13.44
CA TYR A 48 -9.34 1.35 -13.08
C TYR A 48 -9.65 1.22 -11.59
N LYS A 49 -9.82 -0.01 -11.12
CA LYS A 49 -10.05 -0.30 -9.69
C LYS A 49 -8.88 0.17 -8.83
N LEU A 50 -7.66 0.08 -9.35
CA LEU A 50 -6.49 0.59 -8.64
C LEU A 50 -6.52 2.10 -8.47
N GLU A 51 -6.86 2.87 -9.51
CA GLU A 51 -6.95 4.33 -9.40
C GLU A 51 -7.98 4.76 -8.35
N GLU A 52 -9.13 4.08 -8.27
CA GLU A 52 -10.12 4.32 -7.20
C GLU A 52 -9.53 4.08 -5.80
N ILE A 53 -8.79 2.99 -5.64
CA ILE A 53 -8.12 2.63 -4.37
C ILE A 53 -7.03 3.65 -4.01
N LYS A 54 -6.25 4.12 -4.99
CA LYS A 54 -5.23 5.16 -4.78
C LYS A 54 -5.87 6.43 -4.21
N LEU A 55 -6.97 6.88 -4.82
CA LEU A 55 -7.72 8.05 -4.36
C LEU A 55 -8.30 7.85 -2.96
N HIS A 56 -8.86 6.66 -2.68
CA HIS A 56 -9.39 6.34 -1.36
C HIS A 56 -8.32 6.38 -0.27
N LEU A 57 -7.17 5.73 -0.51
CA LEU A 57 -6.06 5.70 0.44
C LEU A 57 -5.44 7.08 0.63
N GLN A 58 -5.34 7.90 -0.42
CA GLN A 58 -4.84 9.27 -0.32
C GLN A 58 -5.76 10.18 0.51
N LYS A 59 -7.09 10.00 0.41
CA LYS A 59 -8.06 10.76 1.21
C LYS A 59 -8.02 10.37 2.69
N ASN A 60 -7.90 9.07 2.99
CA ASN A 60 -7.96 8.56 4.37
C ASN A 60 -6.62 8.65 5.10
N LEU A 61 -5.50 8.61 4.37
CA LEU A 61 -4.15 8.61 4.94
C LEU A 61 -3.28 9.69 4.26
N PRO A 62 -3.66 10.98 4.32
CA PRO A 62 -2.99 12.05 3.59
C PRO A 62 -1.55 12.31 4.07
N HIS A 63 -1.22 11.89 5.30
CA HIS A 63 0.11 11.99 5.89
C HIS A 63 1.08 10.89 5.40
N LEU A 64 0.58 9.85 4.75
CA LEU A 64 1.39 8.76 4.20
C LEU A 64 1.63 8.97 2.71
N LYS A 65 2.91 8.97 2.31
CA LYS A 65 3.27 8.93 0.89
C LYS A 65 3.27 7.48 0.42
N ILE A 66 2.24 7.12 -0.34
CA ILE A 66 2.08 5.78 -0.91
C ILE A 66 2.48 5.80 -2.39
N THR A 67 3.37 4.90 -2.78
CA THR A 67 3.81 4.71 -4.17
C THR A 67 3.45 3.31 -4.64
N TYR A 68 3.02 3.21 -5.90
CA TYR A 68 2.49 1.99 -6.46
C TYR A 68 3.33 1.56 -7.65
N PHE A 69 3.73 0.30 -7.66
CA PHE A 69 4.53 -0.29 -8.72
C PHE A 69 3.81 -1.48 -9.34
N HIS A 70 3.88 -1.55 -10.66
CA HIS A 70 3.43 -2.71 -11.42
C HIS A 70 4.64 -3.41 -12.00
N GLN A 71 4.68 -4.71 -11.83
CA GLN A 71 5.64 -5.53 -12.55
C GLN A 71 5.29 -5.42 -14.03
N LYS A 72 6.19 -4.80 -14.83
CA LYS A 72 6.13 -4.91 -16.28
C LYS A 72 6.35 -6.38 -16.61
N ILE A 73 5.31 -7.05 -17.09
CA ILE A 73 5.42 -8.35 -17.77
C ILE A 73 5.88 -8.04 -19.19
#